data_AF-A0ABD3URV9-F1
#
_entry.id   AF-A0ABD3URV9-F1
#
_cell.length_a   1.000
_cell.length_b   1.000
_cell.length_c   1.000
_cell.angle_alpha   90.00
_cell.angle_beta   90.00
_cell.angle_gamma   90.00
#
_symmetry.space_group_name_H-M   'P 1'
#
loop_
_entity.id
_entity.type
_entity.pdbx_description
1 polymer ?
#
loop_
_entity_poly.entity_id
_entity_poly.type
_entity_poly.pdbx_seq_one_letter_code
_entity_poly.pdbx_strand_id
1 'polypeptide(L)'
;MVNQAFPVDFNKPLVFQAGRLGEAYEEWVHQPIISKESPRFFGNNFLEFFTRTVWWAIPLIWLPVVCWFASLSVKFGLPPHNIAATLVAGIFLWTLLEYFLHRGNTIHYLIHGCHHKHPMDSLRLVFPPAATAIILFLLYNLIKLVAPAPYSPALAGGVLLGYVMYDCTHYYLHHGKPSKGVSNNLKRYHMNHHYRIQDKGFGITSDFWDRIFATMPPKSSKKSRNAMSTLFSFCFNFLRKCNAVDEKNRLFELKILPALNWVSMVAQEFTVDLNKPLVFQVGHLGEAYQEWVHQPIISKEGPRFFGSDFAELLTRTRWWVVPLIWLPVVAWLISSSISLGHTTPQIWNLVKLISTPTTAPALLGGVLLGYVMYDVTHYYLHHGQPTSEIPKSIKKYHLKHHFRVQNKGFGITSSLWDNVFGTLPPLKVSEKSK
;
A
#
# COMPACT_ATOMS: atom_id res chain seq x y z
N MET A 1 6.23 1.67 30.11
CA MET A 1 7.62 1.85 30.59
C MET A 1 8.51 0.92 29.77
N VAL A 2 9.21 1.44 28.76
CA VAL A 2 10.15 0.65 27.94
C VAL A 2 11.50 0.64 28.67
N ASN A 3 12.04 -0.56 28.88
CA ASN A 3 13.18 -0.85 29.75
C ASN A 3 14.42 0.01 29.47
N GLN A 4 15.04 0.45 30.57
CA GLN A 4 16.29 1.21 30.71
C GLN A 4 17.55 0.43 30.29
N ALA A 5 17.53 -0.35 29.20
CA ALA A 5 18.66 -1.20 28.83
C ALA A 5 19.71 -0.52 27.93
N PHE A 6 19.32 0.53 27.18
CA PHE A 6 20.22 1.17 26.20
C PHE A 6 20.18 2.70 26.32
N PRO A 7 21.30 3.41 26.14
CA PRO A 7 21.39 4.87 26.24
C PRO A 7 20.85 5.56 24.97
N VAL A 8 19.59 5.28 24.60
CA VAL A 8 18.93 5.87 23.43
C VAL A 8 17.72 6.69 23.86
N ASP A 9 17.70 7.97 23.47
CA ASP A 9 16.61 8.89 23.69
C ASP A 9 15.74 8.99 22.42
N PHE A 10 14.56 8.38 22.47
CA PHE A 10 13.60 8.36 21.35
C PHE A 10 12.95 9.71 21.05
N ASN A 11 13.11 10.71 21.93
CA ASN A 11 12.66 12.08 21.67
C ASN A 11 13.69 12.87 20.83
N LYS A 12 14.87 12.29 20.56
CA LYS A 12 15.95 12.91 19.79
C LYS A 12 16.21 12.16 18.48
N PRO A 13 16.86 12.80 17.48
CA PRO A 13 17.24 12.16 16.23
C PRO A 13 18.03 10.86 16.42
N LEU A 14 17.58 9.76 15.81
CA LEU A 14 18.08 8.42 16.11
C LEU A 14 19.36 8.01 15.37
N VAL A 15 19.63 8.51 14.16
CA VAL A 15 20.70 7.96 13.29
C VAL A 15 22.07 8.02 13.96
N PHE A 16 22.43 9.17 14.53
CA PHE A 16 23.71 9.32 15.23
C PHE A 16 23.75 8.61 16.60
N GLN A 17 22.59 8.42 17.24
CA GLN A 17 22.52 7.66 18.49
C GLN A 17 22.79 6.17 18.22
N ALA A 18 22.15 5.61 17.19
CA ALA A 18 22.34 4.23 16.75
C ALA A 18 23.81 3.94 16.39
N GLY A 19 24.45 4.85 15.64
CA GLY A 19 25.87 4.71 15.27
C GLY A 19 26.85 4.75 16.45
N ARG A 20 26.44 5.24 17.63
CA ARG A 20 27.27 5.29 18.84
C ARG A 20 27.10 4.08 19.76
N LEU A 21 26.20 3.15 19.43
CA LEU A 21 25.91 1.99 20.29
C LEU A 21 27.02 0.94 20.31
N GLY A 22 27.92 0.94 19.32
CA GLY A 22 29.03 -0.03 19.26
C GLY A 22 28.52 -1.46 19.32
N GLU A 23 29.06 -2.26 20.25
CA GLU A 23 28.69 -3.68 20.43
C GLU A 23 27.23 -3.88 20.85
N ALA A 24 26.61 -2.91 21.53
CA ALA A 24 25.22 -2.97 21.95
C ALA A 24 24.23 -2.75 20.79
N TYR A 25 24.71 -2.35 19.62
CA TYR A 25 23.87 -2.06 18.45
C TYR A 25 23.05 -3.27 18.01
N GLU A 26 23.69 -4.44 17.88
CA GLU A 26 23.05 -5.65 17.37
C GLU A 26 21.93 -6.13 18.29
N GLU A 27 22.12 -6.08 19.61
CA GLU A 27 21.06 -6.42 20.54
C GLU A 27 19.93 -5.37 20.52
N TRP A 28 20.30 -4.09 20.50
CA TRP A 28 19.32 -3.00 20.52
C TRP A 28 18.43 -2.96 19.27
N VAL A 29 19.00 -3.10 18.08
CA VAL A 29 18.28 -2.95 16.80
C VAL A 29 17.24 -4.06 16.61
N HIS A 30 17.54 -5.24 17.15
CA HIS A 30 16.72 -6.44 17.10
C HIS A 30 15.66 -6.55 18.20
N GLN A 31 15.51 -5.52 19.04
CA GLN A 31 14.40 -5.41 19.99
C GLN A 31 13.30 -4.49 19.42
N PRO A 32 12.29 -5.05 18.71
CA PRO A 32 11.32 -4.25 17.97
C PRO A 32 10.43 -3.42 18.89
N ILE A 33 10.22 -2.17 18.52
CA ILE A 33 9.25 -1.26 19.12
C ILE A 33 7.98 -1.31 18.27
N ILE A 34 6.93 -1.91 18.81
CA ILE A 34 5.65 -2.03 18.13
C ILE A 34 4.89 -0.71 18.29
N SER A 35 5.17 0.23 17.39
CA SER A 35 4.46 1.51 17.28
C SER A 35 4.30 1.90 15.82
N LYS A 36 3.19 2.57 15.51
CA LYS A 36 2.94 3.20 14.20
C LYS A 36 3.57 4.59 14.11
N GLU A 37 4.04 5.14 15.23
CA GLU A 37 4.70 6.44 15.26
C GLU A 37 6.08 6.37 14.58
N SER A 38 6.32 7.31 13.67
CA SER A 38 7.60 7.43 12.96
C SER A 38 8.58 8.27 13.80
N PRO A 39 9.59 7.67 14.46
CA PRO A 39 10.56 8.43 15.24
C PRO A 39 11.39 9.36 14.34
N ARG A 40 12.03 10.39 14.88
CA ARG A 40 12.83 11.30 14.06
C ARG A 40 14.23 10.75 13.80
N PHE A 41 14.70 10.78 12.55
CA PHE A 41 16.02 10.26 12.18
C PHE A 41 17.08 11.37 12.19
N PHE A 42 16.72 12.55 11.65
CA PHE A 42 17.61 13.71 11.59
C PHE A 42 16.98 14.93 12.27
N GLY A 43 17.81 15.76 12.92
CA GLY A 43 17.35 17.04 13.46
C GLY A 43 16.90 18.00 12.35
N ASN A 44 17.50 17.89 11.17
CA ASN A 44 17.19 18.73 10.00
C ASN A 44 15.96 18.21 9.23
N ASN A 45 14.96 19.07 9.01
CA ASN A 45 13.73 18.75 8.27
C ASN A 45 13.98 18.31 6.82
N PHE A 46 14.99 18.87 6.16
CA PHE A 46 15.36 18.51 4.79
C PHE A 46 15.89 17.08 4.70
N LEU A 47 16.79 16.69 5.61
CA LEU A 47 17.29 15.30 5.66
C LEU A 47 16.19 14.33 6.10
N GLU A 48 15.36 14.73 7.05
CA GLU A 48 14.23 13.94 7.54
C GLU A 48 13.22 13.62 6.41
N PHE A 49 12.98 14.57 5.51
CA PHE A 49 12.10 14.39 4.34
C PHE A 49 12.52 13.18 3.49
N PHE A 50 13.83 13.02 3.21
CA PHE A 50 14.34 11.89 2.42
C PHE A 50 14.29 10.55 3.14
N THR A 51 13.99 10.51 4.44
CA THR A 51 13.85 9.25 5.20
C THR A 51 12.48 8.65 5.13
N ARG A 52 11.46 9.40 4.65
CA ARG A 52 10.06 8.98 4.67
C ARG A 52 9.57 8.71 3.27
N THR A 53 9.26 7.45 2.98
CA THR A 53 8.82 6.98 1.67
C THR A 53 7.53 6.19 1.80
N VAL A 54 6.50 6.64 1.10
CA VAL A 54 5.22 5.91 0.95
C VAL A 54 5.39 4.76 -0.03
N TRP A 55 4.76 3.62 0.24
CA TRP A 55 4.95 2.38 -0.54
C TRP A 55 4.68 2.54 -2.04
N TRP A 56 3.67 3.33 -2.42
CA TRP A 56 3.28 3.51 -3.82
C TRP A 56 4.27 4.37 -4.62
N ALA A 57 5.18 5.10 -3.94
CA ALA A 57 6.24 5.84 -4.62
C ALA A 57 7.20 4.90 -5.36
N ILE A 58 7.43 3.69 -4.85
CA ILE A 58 8.34 2.71 -5.45
C ILE A 58 7.89 2.30 -6.87
N PRO A 59 6.70 1.73 -7.08
CA PRO A 59 6.27 1.38 -8.44
C PRO A 59 6.09 2.61 -9.33
N LEU A 60 5.60 3.74 -8.79
CA LEU A 60 5.38 4.96 -9.56
C LEU A 60 6.67 5.53 -10.16
N ILE A 61 7.76 5.55 -9.38
CA ILE A 61 9.05 6.09 -9.82
C ILE A 61 9.79 5.09 -10.70
N TRP A 62 9.83 3.82 -10.30
CA TRP A 62 10.76 2.86 -10.89
C TRP A 62 10.21 2.06 -12.07
N LEU A 63 8.89 1.81 -12.16
CA LEU A 63 8.34 1.11 -13.32
C LEU A 63 8.56 1.87 -14.64
N PRO A 64 8.42 3.22 -14.72
CA PRO A 64 8.81 3.97 -15.91
C PRO A 64 10.29 3.79 -16.28
N VAL A 65 11.18 3.72 -15.29
CA VAL A 65 12.62 3.50 -15.50
C VAL A 65 12.90 2.09 -16.03
N VAL A 66 12.19 1.07 -15.54
CA VAL A 66 12.23 -0.30 -16.09
C VAL A 66 11.82 -0.30 -17.56
N CYS A 67 10.70 0.35 -17.90
CA CYS A 67 10.25 0.48 -19.28
C CYS A 67 11.27 1.21 -20.17
N TRP A 68 11.88 2.28 -19.64
CA TRP A 68 12.94 3.00 -20.33
C TRP A 68 14.16 2.12 -20.61
N PHE A 69 14.64 1.35 -19.63
CA PHE A 69 15.73 0.39 -19.84
C PHE A 69 15.40 -0.67 -20.89
N ALA A 70 14.20 -1.25 -20.85
CA ALA A 70 13.75 -2.18 -21.90
C ALA A 70 13.76 -1.52 -23.28
N SER A 71 13.29 -0.26 -23.38
CA SER A 71 13.30 0.51 -24.63
C SER A 71 14.72 0.78 -25.16
N LEU A 72 15.71 0.96 -24.29
CA LEU A 72 17.11 1.11 -24.69
C LEU A 72 17.65 -0.18 -25.31
N SER A 73 17.31 -1.35 -24.73
CA SER A 73 17.67 -2.64 -25.33
C SER A 73 17.01 -2.88 -26.69
N VAL A 74 15.77 -2.40 -26.90
CA VAL A 74 15.14 -2.38 -28.23
C VAL A 74 15.96 -1.52 -29.20
N LYS A 75 16.37 -0.32 -28.78
CA LYS A 75 17.19 0.59 -29.61
C LYS A 75 18.57 0.00 -29.94
N PHE A 76 19.12 -0.83 -29.07
CA PHE A 76 20.35 -1.59 -29.35
C PHE A 76 20.13 -2.84 -30.21
N GLY A 77 18.91 -3.05 -30.73
CA GLY A 77 18.61 -4.10 -31.68
C GLY A 77 18.29 -5.47 -31.07
N LEU A 78 18.06 -5.56 -29.75
CA LEU A 78 17.62 -6.83 -29.17
C LEU A 78 16.18 -7.14 -29.57
N PRO A 79 15.90 -8.39 -30.00
CA PRO A 79 14.54 -8.81 -30.27
C PRO A 79 13.75 -8.92 -28.95
N PRO A 80 12.42 -8.72 -28.95
CA PRO A 80 11.61 -8.68 -27.73
C PRO A 80 11.73 -9.92 -26.83
N HIS A 81 11.90 -11.12 -27.40
CA HIS A 81 12.06 -12.35 -26.62
C HIS A 81 13.38 -12.39 -25.84
N ASN A 82 14.48 -11.87 -26.41
CA ASN A 82 15.74 -11.72 -25.68
C ASN A 82 15.61 -10.70 -24.56
N ILE A 83 14.89 -9.60 -24.80
CA ILE A 83 14.64 -8.58 -23.77
C ILE A 83 13.84 -9.18 -22.62
N ALA A 84 12.76 -9.92 -22.91
CA ALA A 84 11.96 -10.59 -21.90
C ALA A 84 12.78 -11.61 -21.08
N ALA A 85 13.57 -12.45 -21.75
CA ALA A 85 14.45 -13.40 -21.08
C ALA A 85 15.50 -12.70 -20.20
N THR A 86 16.06 -11.58 -20.68
CA THR A 86 17.06 -10.80 -19.93
C THR A 86 16.46 -10.10 -18.72
N LEU A 87 15.22 -9.57 -18.84
CA LEU A 87 14.47 -9.03 -17.71
C LEU A 87 14.22 -10.10 -16.65
N VAL A 88 13.80 -11.31 -17.06
CA VAL A 88 13.60 -12.44 -16.13
C VAL A 88 14.91 -12.84 -15.46
N ALA A 89 16.02 -12.89 -16.19
CA ALA A 89 17.34 -13.13 -15.61
C ALA A 89 17.74 -12.05 -14.59
N GLY A 90 17.41 -10.78 -14.86
CA GLY A 90 17.61 -9.68 -13.92
C GLY A 90 16.75 -9.81 -12.66
N ILE A 91 15.48 -10.20 -12.78
CA ILE A 91 14.61 -10.48 -11.62
C ILE A 91 15.20 -11.61 -10.78
N PHE A 92 15.67 -12.69 -11.42
CA PHE A 92 16.32 -13.78 -10.72
C PHE A 92 17.60 -13.33 -10.00
N LEU A 93 18.45 -12.53 -10.67
CA LEU A 93 19.63 -11.93 -10.04
C LEU A 93 19.26 -11.05 -8.84
N TRP A 94 18.17 -10.29 -8.93
CA TRP A 94 17.66 -9.52 -7.80
C TRP A 94 17.35 -10.41 -6.60
N THR A 95 16.69 -11.56 -6.78
CA THR A 95 16.38 -12.44 -5.62
C THR A 95 17.64 -12.88 -4.85
N LEU A 96 18.77 -13.01 -5.55
CA LEU A 96 20.05 -13.32 -4.93
C LEU A 96 20.63 -12.10 -4.22
N LEU A 97 20.56 -10.91 -4.83
CA LEU A 97 20.97 -9.65 -4.21
C LEU A 97 20.16 -9.36 -2.95
N GLU A 98 18.84 -9.51 -3.01
CA GLU A 98 17.91 -9.44 -1.86
C GLU A 98 18.45 -10.27 -0.70
N TYR A 99 18.72 -11.56 -0.92
CA TYR A 99 19.19 -12.47 0.11
C TYR A 99 20.50 -12.00 0.77
N PHE A 100 21.49 -11.57 -0.01
CA PHE A 100 22.77 -11.11 0.54
C PHE A 100 22.69 -9.74 1.20
N LEU A 101 21.91 -8.81 0.64
CA LEU A 101 21.71 -7.49 1.23
C LEU A 101 20.98 -7.60 2.57
N HIS A 102 19.99 -8.49 2.66
CA HIS A 102 19.24 -8.73 3.89
C HIS A 102 20.06 -9.46 4.96
N ARG A 103 21.12 -10.17 4.57
CA ARG A 103 22.07 -10.83 5.49
C ARG A 103 23.21 -9.92 5.98
N GLY A 104 23.44 -8.76 5.33
CA GLY A 104 24.63 -7.93 5.57
C GLY A 104 24.48 -6.87 6.68
N ASN A 105 25.52 -6.69 7.51
CA ASN A 105 25.47 -5.82 8.70
C ASN A 105 26.19 -4.46 8.57
N THR A 106 26.88 -4.17 7.46
CA THR A 106 27.91 -3.10 7.42
C THR A 106 27.37 -1.65 7.45
N ILE A 107 26.14 -1.42 6.95
CA ILE A 107 25.42 -0.13 7.05
C ILE A 107 23.97 -0.43 7.49
N HIS A 108 23.86 -1.35 8.45
CA HIS A 108 22.60 -2.03 8.77
C HIS A 108 21.48 -1.05 9.11
N TYR A 109 21.72 -0.04 9.96
CA TYR A 109 20.62 0.78 10.50
C TYR A 109 19.82 1.55 9.44
N LEU A 110 20.49 2.16 8.45
CA LEU A 110 19.80 2.98 7.43
C LEU A 110 19.19 2.13 6.31
N ILE A 111 19.72 0.93 6.08
CA ILE A 111 19.27 0.05 5.01
C ILE A 111 18.15 -0.87 5.49
N HIS A 112 18.23 -1.35 6.73
CA HIS A 112 17.35 -2.41 7.21
C HIS A 112 17.08 -2.41 8.73
N GLY A 113 18.08 -2.08 9.56
CA GLY A 113 17.95 -2.09 11.02
C GLY A 113 16.89 -1.13 11.57
N CYS A 114 16.66 0.01 10.92
CA CYS A 114 15.53 0.89 11.25
C CYS A 114 14.18 0.17 11.17
N HIS A 115 14.02 -0.69 10.17
CA HIS A 115 12.83 -1.45 9.95
C HIS A 115 12.69 -2.57 11.00
N HIS A 116 13.76 -3.27 11.35
CA HIS A 116 13.75 -4.19 12.50
C HIS A 116 13.36 -3.51 13.80
N LYS A 117 13.86 -2.30 14.03
CA LYS A 117 13.57 -1.55 15.25
C LYS A 117 12.14 -1.01 15.26
N HIS A 118 11.62 -0.56 14.13
CA HIS A 118 10.29 0.04 13.97
C HIS A 118 9.49 -0.66 12.85
N PRO A 119 9.10 -1.94 13.02
CA PRO A 119 8.55 -2.77 11.94
C PRO A 119 7.15 -2.36 11.47
N MET A 120 6.48 -1.46 12.21
CA MET A 120 5.15 -0.93 11.88
C MET A 120 5.19 0.54 11.40
N ASP A 121 6.38 1.13 11.23
CA ASP A 121 6.54 2.45 10.62
C ASP A 121 6.36 2.33 9.10
N SER A 122 5.16 2.66 8.63
CA SER A 122 4.75 2.56 7.23
C SER A 122 5.56 3.46 6.27
N LEU A 123 6.26 4.49 6.78
CA LEU A 123 7.04 5.41 5.97
C LEU A 123 8.52 5.03 5.89
N ARG A 124 8.99 4.06 6.69
CA ARG A 124 10.40 3.65 6.78
C ARG A 124 10.60 2.16 6.61
N LEU A 125 9.74 1.56 5.80
CA LEU A 125 9.82 0.15 5.41
C LEU A 125 10.44 0.02 4.02
N VAL A 126 9.89 0.73 3.03
CA VAL A 126 10.39 0.68 1.65
C VAL A 126 11.66 1.52 1.50
N PHE A 127 12.51 1.14 0.56
CA PHE A 127 13.81 1.77 0.44
C PHE A 127 13.71 3.16 -0.22
N PRO A 128 14.38 4.20 0.31
CA PRO A 128 14.24 5.56 -0.23
C PRO A 128 14.66 5.67 -1.72
N PRO A 129 13.89 6.37 -2.57
CA PRO A 129 14.21 6.48 -4.00
C PRO A 129 15.57 7.13 -4.27
N ALA A 130 15.96 8.15 -3.50
CA ALA A 130 17.27 8.79 -3.67
C ALA A 130 18.43 7.82 -3.45
N ALA A 131 18.35 6.97 -2.42
CA ALA A 131 19.34 5.94 -2.14
C ALA A 131 19.31 4.84 -3.22
N THR A 132 18.11 4.43 -3.65
CA THR A 132 17.93 3.48 -4.75
C THR A 132 18.61 3.98 -6.04
N ALA A 133 18.46 5.27 -6.38
CA ALA A 133 19.06 5.87 -7.57
C ALA A 133 20.60 5.76 -7.56
N ILE A 134 21.22 6.04 -6.41
CA ILE A 134 22.68 5.94 -6.22
C ILE A 134 23.14 4.49 -6.42
N ILE A 135 22.48 3.52 -5.77
CA ILE A 135 22.81 2.11 -5.90
C ILE A 135 22.60 1.63 -7.34
N LEU A 136 21.48 1.99 -7.96
CA LEU A 136 21.17 1.65 -9.35
C LEU A 136 22.22 2.19 -10.33
N PHE A 137 22.68 3.43 -10.13
CA PHE A 137 23.74 4.01 -10.96
C PHE A 137 25.04 3.21 -10.86
N LEU A 138 25.47 2.86 -9.65
CA LEU A 138 26.67 2.04 -9.43
C LEU A 138 26.51 0.64 -10.04
N LEU A 139 25.37 0.00 -9.78
CA LEU A 139 25.07 -1.34 -10.27
C LEU A 139 24.96 -1.40 -11.80
N TYR A 140 24.36 -0.38 -12.43
CA TYR A 140 24.27 -0.31 -13.88
C TYR A 140 25.67 -0.18 -14.52
N ASN A 141 26.57 0.59 -13.90
CA ASN A 141 27.96 0.66 -14.39
C ASN A 141 28.67 -0.68 -14.25
N LEU A 142 28.47 -1.41 -13.15
CA LEU A 142 29.01 -2.76 -12.99
C LEU A 142 28.45 -3.74 -14.03
N ILE A 143 27.14 -3.70 -14.28
CA ILE A 143 26.47 -4.54 -15.30
C ILE A 143 27.08 -4.29 -16.68
N LYS A 144 27.37 -3.03 -17.04
CA LYS A 144 28.03 -2.70 -18.32
C LYS A 144 29.43 -3.30 -18.47
N LEU A 145 30.13 -3.62 -17.38
CA LEU A 145 31.45 -4.24 -17.43
C LEU A 145 31.39 -5.74 -17.73
N VAL A 146 30.29 -6.40 -17.40
CA VAL A 146 30.16 -7.87 -17.45
C VAL A 146 29.16 -8.36 -18.49
N ALA A 147 28.21 -7.52 -18.92
CA ALA A 147 27.19 -7.86 -19.91
C ALA A 147 27.43 -7.11 -21.23
N PRO A 148 27.15 -7.74 -22.39
CA PRO A 148 27.24 -7.05 -23.68
C PRO A 148 26.25 -5.88 -23.76
N ALA A 149 26.67 -4.80 -24.43
CA ALA A 149 25.95 -3.52 -24.46
C ALA A 149 24.43 -3.61 -24.77
N PRO A 150 23.95 -4.47 -25.70
CA PRO A 150 22.51 -4.59 -25.95
C PRO A 150 21.72 -5.16 -24.77
N TYR A 151 22.33 -6.04 -23.96
CA TYR A 151 21.70 -6.74 -22.84
C TYR A 151 21.77 -5.96 -21.52
N SER A 152 22.77 -5.10 -21.34
CA SER A 152 23.00 -4.37 -20.10
C SER A 152 21.80 -3.55 -19.60
N PRO A 153 21.07 -2.80 -20.45
CA PRO A 153 19.87 -2.08 -20.01
C PRO A 153 18.76 -3.01 -19.55
N ALA A 154 18.38 -4.02 -20.35
CA ALA A 154 17.35 -5.00 -19.97
C ALA A 154 17.72 -5.77 -18.69
N LEU A 155 18.98 -6.11 -18.48
CA LEU A 155 19.42 -6.78 -17.26
C LEU A 155 19.25 -5.87 -16.03
N ALA A 156 19.67 -4.61 -16.13
CA ALA A 156 19.49 -3.62 -15.07
C ALA A 156 18.00 -3.32 -14.81
N GLY A 157 17.18 -3.23 -15.87
CA GLY A 157 15.73 -3.11 -15.77
C GLY A 157 15.08 -4.31 -15.07
N GLY A 158 15.59 -5.52 -15.32
CA GLY A 158 15.12 -6.73 -14.65
C GLY A 158 15.47 -6.76 -13.17
N VAL A 159 16.69 -6.36 -12.80
CA VAL A 159 17.10 -6.21 -11.40
C VAL A 159 16.23 -5.16 -10.70
N LEU A 160 16.00 -4.00 -11.34
CA LEU A 160 15.16 -2.94 -10.79
C LEU A 160 13.69 -3.38 -10.65
N LEU A 161 13.17 -4.16 -11.60
CA LEU A 161 11.82 -4.73 -11.51
C LEU A 161 11.71 -5.72 -10.36
N GLY A 162 12.71 -6.59 -10.18
CA GLY A 162 12.80 -7.48 -9.02
C GLY A 162 12.77 -6.71 -7.71
N TYR A 163 13.51 -5.60 -7.62
CA TYR A 163 13.47 -4.69 -6.48
C TYR A 163 12.08 -4.11 -6.20
N VAL A 164 11.38 -3.61 -7.23
CA VAL A 164 10.02 -3.09 -7.06
C VAL A 164 9.07 -4.17 -6.54
N MET A 165 9.19 -5.40 -7.06
CA MET A 165 8.40 -6.55 -6.60
C MET A 165 8.70 -6.89 -5.14
N TYR A 166 9.98 -6.87 -4.78
CA TYR A 166 10.45 -7.09 -3.40
C TYR A 166 9.86 -6.07 -2.43
N ASP A 167 10.02 -4.77 -2.69
CA ASP A 167 9.61 -3.72 -1.75
C ASP A 167 8.08 -3.70 -1.57
N CYS A 168 7.34 -3.86 -2.67
CA CYS A 168 5.88 -4.00 -2.61
C CYS A 168 5.46 -5.25 -1.80
N THR A 169 6.14 -6.38 -2.01
CA THR A 169 5.87 -7.61 -1.27
C THR A 169 6.17 -7.41 0.20
N HIS A 170 7.35 -6.89 0.53
CA HIS A 170 7.78 -6.62 1.89
C HIS A 170 6.77 -5.74 2.64
N TYR A 171 6.36 -4.63 2.01
CA TYR A 171 5.36 -3.74 2.58
C TYR A 171 4.02 -4.44 2.82
N TYR A 172 3.58 -5.24 1.86
CA TYR A 172 2.35 -6.03 1.97
C TYR A 172 2.43 -7.10 3.06
N LEU A 173 3.59 -7.73 3.29
CA LEU A 173 3.75 -8.71 4.37
C LEU A 173 3.57 -8.06 5.75
N HIS A 174 3.97 -6.79 5.94
CA HIS A 174 3.73 -6.07 7.20
C HIS A 174 2.28 -5.59 7.32
N HIS A 175 1.80 -4.84 6.32
CA HIS A 175 0.57 -4.05 6.44
C HIS A 175 -0.67 -4.75 5.87
N GLY A 176 -0.49 -5.72 4.98
CA GLY A 176 -1.57 -6.50 4.38
C GLY A 176 -2.12 -7.58 5.32
N LYS A 177 -3.33 -8.06 5.01
CA LYS A 177 -4.00 -9.19 5.71
C LYS A 177 -4.21 -10.36 4.74
N PRO A 178 -3.14 -11.07 4.32
CA PRO A 178 -3.28 -12.25 3.48
C PRO A 178 -4.06 -13.33 4.24
N SER A 179 -5.12 -13.86 3.65
CA SER A 179 -6.01 -14.80 4.34
C SER A 179 -5.54 -16.26 4.23
N LYS A 180 -5.02 -16.67 3.06
CA LYS A 180 -4.54 -18.05 2.77
C LYS A 180 -3.47 -18.03 1.67
N GLY A 181 -2.74 -19.15 1.52
CA GLY A 181 -1.82 -19.39 0.40
C GLY A 181 -0.39 -18.90 0.61
N VAL A 182 0.32 -18.68 -0.49
CA VAL A 182 1.76 -18.35 -0.52
C VAL A 182 2.06 -17.06 0.25
N SER A 183 1.29 -16.00 0.04
CA SER A 183 1.48 -14.71 0.74
C SER A 183 1.29 -14.81 2.26
N ASN A 184 0.36 -15.65 2.73
CA ASN A 184 0.20 -15.89 4.17
C ASN A 184 1.37 -16.69 4.74
N ASN A 185 1.90 -17.67 3.99
CA ASN A 185 3.09 -18.41 4.39
C ASN A 185 4.32 -17.51 4.46
N LEU A 186 4.54 -16.66 3.46
CA LEU A 186 5.60 -15.65 3.42
C LEU A 186 5.45 -14.63 4.55
N LYS A 187 4.22 -14.18 4.85
CA LYS A 187 3.99 -13.29 6.00
C LYS A 187 4.41 -13.96 7.29
N ARG A 188 3.96 -15.19 7.55
CA ARG A 188 4.37 -15.93 8.77
C ARG A 188 5.88 -16.17 8.82
N TYR A 189 6.50 -16.48 7.68
CA TYR A 189 7.93 -16.66 7.54
C TYR A 189 8.69 -15.39 7.94
N HIS A 190 8.32 -14.27 7.33
CA HIS A 190 8.93 -12.97 7.58
C HIS A 190 8.69 -12.44 9.01
N MET A 191 7.49 -12.63 9.55
CA MET A 191 7.22 -12.29 10.96
C MET A 191 8.06 -13.13 11.94
N ASN A 192 8.38 -14.39 11.61
CA ASN A 192 9.30 -15.17 12.44
C ASN A 192 10.73 -14.59 12.39
N HIS A 193 11.16 -14.09 11.23
CA HIS A 193 12.43 -13.38 11.09
C HIS A 193 12.47 -12.15 12.01
N HIS A 194 11.44 -11.29 11.99
CA HIS A 194 11.42 -10.10 12.87
C HIS A 194 11.32 -10.40 14.37
N TYR A 195 10.45 -11.32 14.77
CA TYR A 195 10.01 -11.46 16.18
C TYR A 195 10.56 -12.70 16.89
N ARG A 196 11.26 -13.59 16.20
CA ARG A 196 11.74 -14.85 16.81
C ARG A 196 13.21 -15.14 16.55
N ILE A 197 13.62 -15.17 15.28
CA ILE A 197 14.93 -15.68 14.86
C ILE A 197 15.42 -14.83 13.69
N GLN A 198 16.19 -13.78 13.99
CA GLN A 198 16.60 -12.75 13.04
C GLN A 198 17.83 -13.15 12.22
N ASP A 199 18.61 -14.12 12.70
CA ASP A 199 19.77 -14.70 12.00
C ASP A 199 19.38 -15.78 10.97
N LYS A 200 18.07 -15.91 10.69
CA LYS A 200 17.48 -16.86 9.75
C LYS A 200 16.34 -16.20 8.98
N GLY A 201 16.00 -16.78 7.84
CA GLY A 201 14.85 -16.35 7.05
C GLY A 201 15.06 -15.03 6.32
N PHE A 202 16.15 -14.93 5.56
CA PHE A 202 16.55 -13.69 4.90
C PHE A 202 15.78 -13.41 3.60
N GLY A 203 15.09 -14.39 3.03
CA GLY A 203 14.28 -14.19 1.83
C GLY A 203 12.92 -13.57 2.14
N ILE A 204 12.56 -12.51 1.43
CA ILE A 204 11.27 -11.82 1.54
C ILE A 204 10.33 -12.26 0.42
N THR A 205 10.84 -12.30 -0.81
CA THR A 205 10.05 -12.69 -2.00
C THR A 205 9.85 -14.20 -2.08
N SER A 206 10.81 -14.98 -1.58
CA SER A 206 10.75 -16.44 -1.51
C SER A 206 11.71 -17.01 -0.47
N ASP A 207 11.49 -18.24 -0.03
CA ASP A 207 12.41 -18.97 0.86
C ASP A 207 13.49 -19.78 0.10
N PHE A 208 13.64 -19.53 -1.21
CA PHE A 208 14.50 -20.33 -2.10
C PHE A 208 15.97 -20.28 -1.68
N TRP A 209 16.54 -19.08 -1.53
CA TRP A 209 17.94 -18.93 -1.15
C TRP A 209 18.21 -19.39 0.28
N ASP A 210 17.25 -19.26 1.20
CA ASP A 210 17.39 -19.80 2.56
C ASP A 210 17.47 -21.33 2.59
N ARG A 211 16.82 -22.02 1.64
CA ARG A 211 16.97 -23.47 1.47
C ARG A 211 18.34 -23.83 0.91
N ILE A 212 18.81 -23.08 -0.08
CA ILE A 212 20.13 -23.30 -0.72
C ILE A 212 21.27 -23.06 0.27
N PHE A 213 21.20 -21.98 1.05
CA PHE A 213 22.25 -21.58 1.99
C PHE A 213 22.01 -22.03 3.44
N ALA A 214 21.01 -22.90 3.68
CA ALA A 214 20.69 -23.48 4.99
C ALA A 214 20.42 -22.45 6.10
N THR A 215 19.68 -21.39 5.78
CA THR A 215 19.25 -20.33 6.71
C THR A 215 17.75 -20.35 6.98
N MET A 216 17.07 -21.47 6.68
CA MET A 216 15.66 -21.66 7.04
C MET A 216 15.44 -21.59 8.56
N PRO A 217 14.41 -20.87 9.04
CA PRO A 217 14.04 -20.89 10.45
C PRO A 217 13.52 -22.28 10.84
N PRO A 218 13.85 -22.78 12.06
CA PRO A 218 13.38 -24.08 12.53
C PRO A 218 11.85 -24.14 12.56
N LYS A 219 11.29 -25.27 12.12
CA LYS A 219 9.85 -25.52 12.23
C LYS A 219 9.47 -25.42 13.70
N SER A 220 8.47 -24.58 14.03
CA SER A 220 8.01 -24.46 15.41
C SER A 220 7.66 -25.86 15.93
N SER A 221 8.35 -26.33 16.98
CA SER A 221 7.90 -27.52 17.69
C SER A 221 6.47 -27.25 18.15
N LYS A 222 5.54 -28.16 17.84
CA LYS A 222 4.25 -28.19 18.54
C LYS A 222 4.63 -28.33 20.02
N LYS A 223 4.55 -27.24 20.80
CA LYS A 223 4.64 -27.36 22.25
C LYS A 223 3.60 -28.41 22.64
N SER A 224 4.07 -29.55 23.15
CA SER A 224 3.26 -30.44 23.98
C SER A 224 2.54 -29.54 24.97
N ARG A 225 1.21 -29.47 24.88
CA ARG A 225 0.41 -28.82 25.92
C ARG A 225 0.53 -29.72 27.13
N ASN A 226 1.55 -29.47 27.96
CA ASN A 226 1.61 -30.07 29.27
C ASN A 226 0.36 -29.56 30.02
N ALA A 227 -0.50 -30.49 30.43
CA ALA A 227 -1.82 -30.27 31.04
C ALA A 227 -1.80 -29.37 32.30
N MET A 228 -0.63 -28.95 32.75
CA MET A 228 -0.42 -28.09 33.92
C MET A 228 -0.72 -26.60 33.65
N SER A 229 -0.67 -26.12 32.40
CA SER A 229 -1.00 -24.71 32.09
C SER A 229 -2.51 -24.44 31.98
N THR A 230 -3.34 -25.49 31.85
CA THR A 230 -4.80 -25.35 31.76
C THR A 230 -5.44 -25.19 33.14
N LEU A 231 -4.83 -25.75 34.19
CA LEU A 231 -5.27 -25.59 35.58
C LEU A 231 -5.02 -24.17 36.12
N PHE A 232 -3.92 -23.52 35.74
CA PHE A 232 -3.63 -22.14 36.17
C PHE A 232 -4.56 -21.11 35.51
N SER A 233 -5.03 -21.36 34.27
CA SER A 233 -5.95 -20.44 33.57
C SER A 233 -7.40 -20.59 34.04
N PHE A 234 -7.78 -21.73 34.62
CA PHE A 234 -9.13 -21.94 35.14
C PHE A 234 -9.32 -21.29 36.53
N CYS A 235 -8.33 -21.37 37.42
CA CYS A 235 -8.36 -20.70 38.73
C CYS A 235 -8.36 -19.16 38.62
N PHE A 236 -7.62 -18.60 37.66
CA PHE A 236 -7.52 -17.14 37.48
C PHE A 236 -8.80 -16.52 36.87
N ASN A 237 -9.55 -17.28 36.07
CA ASN A 237 -10.83 -16.83 35.49
C ASN A 237 -12.03 -17.00 36.43
N PHE A 238 -11.92 -17.89 37.44
CA PHE A 238 -12.95 -18.06 38.46
C PHE A 238 -12.88 -16.95 39.54
N LEU A 239 -11.67 -16.56 39.96
CA LEU A 239 -11.47 -15.49 40.95
C LEU A 239 -11.79 -14.07 40.43
N ARG A 240 -11.78 -13.85 39.11
CA ARG A 240 -12.16 -12.56 38.51
C ARG A 240 -13.69 -12.37 38.37
N LYS A 241 -14.47 -13.44 38.56
CA LYS A 241 -15.95 -13.40 38.50
C LYS A 241 -16.63 -13.27 39.86
N CYS A 242 -15.87 -13.28 40.96
CA CYS A 242 -16.42 -13.20 42.32
C CYS A 242 -16.10 -11.91 43.09
N ASN A 243 -15.41 -10.92 42.50
CA ASN A 243 -15.17 -9.62 43.14
C ASN A 243 -15.34 -8.47 42.14
N ALA A 244 -16.57 -7.99 42.02
CA ALA A 244 -16.95 -6.57 41.79
C ALA A 244 -18.47 -6.50 41.54
N VAL A 245 -19.24 -6.97 42.54
CA VAL A 245 -20.61 -6.52 42.79
C VAL A 245 -20.53 -5.79 44.13
N ASP A 246 -20.30 -4.50 44.04
CA ASP A 246 -20.70 -3.45 44.97
C ASP A 246 -20.45 -2.15 44.20
N GLU A 247 -21.35 -1.19 44.02
CA GLU A 247 -22.31 -0.70 44.99
C GLU A 247 -23.39 0.09 44.22
N LYS A 248 -24.66 -0.24 44.46
CA LYS A 248 -25.85 0.52 44.05
C LYS A 248 -25.98 1.73 44.99
N ASN A 249 -26.07 2.94 44.43
CA ASN A 249 -26.79 4.15 44.91
C ASN A 249 -26.25 5.35 44.10
N ARG A 250 -26.97 6.13 43.29
CA ARG A 250 -28.31 6.76 43.37
C ARG A 250 -28.83 6.93 41.91
N LEU A 251 -30.07 6.60 41.55
CA LEU A 251 -31.29 7.44 41.62
C LEU A 251 -31.03 8.88 41.11
N PHE A 252 -31.80 9.57 40.27
CA PHE A 252 -33.14 9.47 39.69
C PHE A 252 -33.18 10.68 38.73
N GLU A 253 -33.41 10.56 37.43
CA GLU A 253 -34.62 10.99 36.71
C GLU A 253 -34.13 11.62 35.39
N LEU A 254 -34.76 11.26 34.27
CA LEU A 254 -35.01 12.19 33.16
C LEU A 254 -35.97 11.48 32.20
N LYS A 255 -37.26 11.58 32.55
CA LYS A 255 -38.33 11.55 31.56
C LYS A 255 -38.48 12.97 30.98
N ILE A 256 -39.08 13.00 29.79
CA ILE A 256 -39.74 14.13 29.11
C ILE A 256 -38.83 14.89 28.10
N LEU A 257 -39.08 14.63 26.81
CA LEU A 257 -38.73 15.47 25.63
C LEU A 257 -39.48 16.83 25.70
N PRO A 258 -39.08 17.94 25.02
CA PRO A 258 -38.42 17.97 23.70
C PRO A 258 -37.44 19.14 23.43
N ALA A 259 -36.87 19.09 22.22
CA ALA A 259 -36.40 20.21 21.39
C ALA A 259 -34.99 20.80 21.61
N LEU A 260 -34.32 21.00 20.47
CA LEU A 260 -33.25 21.97 20.19
C LEU A 260 -31.94 21.83 20.99
N ASN A 261 -31.00 21.07 20.42
CA ASN A 261 -29.71 21.58 19.95
C ASN A 261 -28.87 20.43 19.38
N TRP A 262 -28.72 20.38 18.06
CA TRP A 262 -27.77 19.49 17.38
C TRP A 262 -26.35 20.07 17.41
N VAL A 263 -25.90 20.47 18.60
CA VAL A 263 -24.52 20.88 18.85
C VAL A 263 -24.01 20.03 20.00
N SER A 264 -22.90 19.34 19.76
CA SER A 264 -22.12 18.52 20.69
C SER A 264 -22.71 17.14 21.09
N MET A 265 -22.27 16.11 20.36
CA MET A 265 -21.92 14.84 20.99
C MET A 265 -20.45 14.56 20.69
N VAL A 266 -19.66 14.51 21.75
CA VAL A 266 -18.20 14.44 21.79
C VAL A 266 -17.76 13.08 22.29
N ALA A 267 -16.71 12.51 21.69
CA ALA A 267 -15.65 11.81 22.40
C ALA A 267 -14.31 11.88 21.63
N GLN A 268 -13.32 12.55 22.24
CA GLN A 268 -11.86 12.50 22.09
C GLN A 268 -11.17 13.02 20.80
N GLU A 269 -10.92 14.35 20.83
CA GLU A 269 -9.70 15.08 20.43
C GLU A 269 -8.91 14.68 19.16
N PHE A 270 -9.56 14.63 18.01
CA PHE A 270 -9.02 15.24 16.76
C PHE A 270 -10.19 15.49 15.80
N THR A 271 -10.96 16.55 16.06
CA THR A 271 -11.92 17.08 15.08
C THR A 271 -11.13 17.75 13.96
N VAL A 272 -11.17 17.16 12.76
CA VAL A 272 -10.64 17.78 11.55
C VAL A 272 -11.33 19.12 11.34
N ASP A 273 -10.55 20.20 11.39
CA ASP A 273 -11.01 21.56 11.13
C ASP A 273 -11.09 21.78 9.62
N LEU A 274 -12.31 21.76 9.09
CA LEU A 274 -12.59 21.92 7.66
C LEU A 274 -12.24 23.33 7.14
N ASN A 275 -11.98 24.29 8.02
CA ASN A 275 -11.53 25.64 7.65
C ASN A 275 -10.01 25.71 7.44
N LYS A 276 -9.28 24.64 7.77
CA LYS A 276 -7.82 24.54 7.60
C LYS A 276 -7.46 23.50 6.54
N PRO A 277 -6.26 23.57 5.96
CA PRO A 277 -5.78 22.58 4.99
C PRO A 277 -5.83 21.16 5.53
N LEU A 278 -6.50 20.26 4.81
CA LEU A 278 -6.79 18.91 5.29
C LEU A 278 -5.58 17.96 5.28
N VAL A 279 -4.69 18.07 4.29
CA VAL A 279 -3.67 17.02 4.03
C VAL A 279 -2.79 16.74 5.25
N PHE A 280 -2.45 17.78 6.01
CA PHE A 280 -1.66 17.61 7.24
C PHE A 280 -2.51 17.20 8.44
N GLN A 281 -3.79 17.56 8.49
CA GLN A 281 -4.69 17.16 9.59
C GLN A 281 -5.04 15.68 9.50
N VAL A 282 -5.37 15.18 8.31
CA VAL A 282 -5.77 13.77 8.12
C VAL A 282 -4.64 12.78 8.39
N GLY A 283 -3.39 13.19 8.18
CA GLY A 283 -2.20 12.38 8.51
C GLY A 283 -2.05 12.06 10.00
N HIS A 284 -2.67 12.85 10.89
CA HIS A 284 -2.61 12.66 12.34
C HIS A 284 -3.80 11.87 12.90
N LEU A 285 -4.78 11.49 12.07
CA LEU A 285 -6.00 10.81 12.53
C LEU A 285 -5.77 9.35 12.98
N GLY A 286 -4.62 8.74 12.65
CA GLY A 286 -4.25 7.41 13.12
C GLY A 286 -5.36 6.37 12.90
N GLU A 287 -5.86 5.79 14.00
CA GLU A 287 -6.89 4.74 13.95
C GLU A 287 -8.29 5.28 13.62
N ALA A 288 -8.56 6.54 13.95
CA ALA A 288 -9.82 7.21 13.64
C ALA A 288 -9.96 7.54 12.15
N TYR A 289 -8.87 7.49 11.36
CA TYR A 289 -8.89 7.83 9.94
C TYR A 289 -9.92 7.00 9.16
N GLN A 290 -9.95 5.69 9.38
CA GLN A 290 -10.84 4.78 8.65
C GLN A 290 -12.30 5.03 8.99
N GLU A 291 -12.62 5.42 10.22
CA GLU A 291 -13.99 5.76 10.58
C GLU A 291 -14.35 7.15 10.05
N TRP A 292 -13.46 8.14 10.22
CA TRP A 292 -13.66 9.52 9.82
C TRP A 292 -13.79 9.71 8.30
N VAL A 293 -12.90 9.13 7.50
CA VAL A 293 -12.88 9.33 6.03
C VAL A 293 -14.13 8.80 5.34
N HIS A 294 -14.80 7.86 6.02
CA HIS A 294 -16.02 7.21 5.56
C HIS A 294 -17.29 7.90 6.09
N GLN A 295 -17.19 8.99 6.86
CA GLN A 295 -18.33 9.84 7.21
C GLN A 295 -18.48 10.95 6.16
N PRO A 296 -19.46 10.89 5.26
CA PRO A 296 -19.62 11.90 4.22
C PRO A 296 -20.05 13.24 4.82
N ILE A 297 -19.24 14.28 4.58
CA ILE A 297 -19.56 15.66 4.97
C ILE A 297 -20.06 16.39 3.72
N ILE A 298 -21.32 16.85 3.75
CA ILE A 298 -21.93 17.57 2.64
C ILE A 298 -21.55 19.05 2.75
N SER A 299 -20.75 19.55 1.81
CA SER A 299 -20.41 20.98 1.70
C SER A 299 -20.46 21.44 0.25
N LYS A 300 -20.76 22.72 0.03
CA LYS A 300 -20.96 23.30 -1.31
C LYS A 300 -19.65 23.52 -2.08
N GLU A 301 -18.58 23.92 -1.39
CA GLU A 301 -17.29 24.28 -2.01
C GLU A 301 -16.14 23.31 -1.70
N GLY A 302 -16.39 22.27 -0.90
CA GLY A 302 -15.36 21.33 -0.47
C GLY A 302 -14.33 21.96 0.48
N PRO A 303 -13.79 21.21 1.45
CA PRO A 303 -12.67 21.69 2.26
C PRO A 303 -11.39 21.81 1.43
N ARG A 304 -10.52 22.78 1.77
CA ARG A 304 -9.20 22.91 1.11
C ARG A 304 -8.26 21.79 1.53
N PHE A 305 -7.52 21.25 0.58
CA PHE A 305 -6.53 20.20 0.83
C PHE A 305 -5.20 20.82 1.23
N PHE A 306 -4.82 21.92 0.58
CA PHE A 306 -3.56 22.63 0.82
C PHE A 306 -3.77 24.11 1.16
N GLY A 307 -2.86 24.65 1.97
CA GLY A 307 -2.82 26.09 2.26
C GLY A 307 -2.30 26.93 1.09
N SER A 308 -1.50 26.33 0.20
CA SER A 308 -1.01 26.99 -1.02
C SER A 308 -2.09 26.96 -2.11
N ASP A 309 -2.35 28.12 -2.75
CA ASP A 309 -3.30 28.22 -3.86
C ASP A 309 -2.85 27.43 -5.09
N PHE A 310 -1.54 27.36 -5.36
CA PHE A 310 -1.00 26.57 -6.45
C PHE A 310 -1.20 25.07 -6.22
N ALA A 311 -0.89 24.57 -5.03
CA ALA A 311 -1.11 23.15 -4.70
C ALA A 311 -2.61 22.81 -4.67
N GLU A 312 -3.45 23.72 -4.16
CA GLU A 312 -4.90 23.56 -4.17
C GLU A 312 -5.47 23.51 -5.59
N LEU A 313 -4.96 24.33 -6.52
CA LEU A 313 -5.35 24.31 -7.94
C LEU A 313 -5.17 22.91 -8.54
N LEU A 314 -4.08 22.21 -8.21
CA LEU A 314 -3.79 20.87 -8.72
C LEU A 314 -4.73 19.79 -8.17
N THR A 315 -5.43 20.06 -7.05
CA THR A 315 -6.41 19.13 -6.46
C THR A 315 -7.82 19.31 -7.03
N ARG A 316 -8.08 20.40 -7.75
CA ARG A 316 -9.42 20.76 -8.24
C ARG A 316 -9.53 20.47 -9.73
N THR A 317 -10.03 19.29 -10.06
CA THR A 317 -10.31 18.91 -11.45
C THR A 317 -11.80 19.09 -11.77
N ARG A 318 -12.11 19.96 -12.73
CA ARG A 318 -13.49 20.07 -13.26
C ARG A 318 -13.80 18.83 -14.11
N TRP A 319 -15.04 18.33 -14.04
CA TRP A 319 -15.46 17.09 -14.73
C TRP A 319 -15.14 17.09 -16.23
N TRP A 320 -15.23 18.25 -16.91
CA TRP A 320 -15.00 18.37 -18.35
C TRP A 320 -13.52 18.31 -18.75
N VAL A 321 -12.58 18.45 -17.81
CA VAL A 321 -11.14 18.37 -18.08
C VAL A 321 -10.77 16.97 -18.57
N VAL A 322 -11.37 15.93 -17.99
CA VAL A 322 -11.13 14.53 -18.35
C VAL A 322 -11.50 14.25 -19.82
N PRO A 323 -12.74 14.47 -20.29
CA PRO A 323 -13.08 14.25 -21.70
C PRO A 323 -12.33 15.22 -22.64
N LEU A 324 -12.08 16.48 -22.24
CA LEU A 324 -11.36 17.44 -23.08
C LEU A 324 -9.93 16.99 -23.41
N ILE A 325 -9.22 16.41 -22.45
CA ILE A 325 -7.83 15.93 -22.64
C ILE A 325 -7.82 14.54 -23.27
N TRP A 326 -8.63 13.61 -22.76
CA TRP A 326 -8.50 12.20 -23.12
C TRP A 326 -9.25 11.79 -24.39
N LEU A 327 -10.35 12.46 -24.76
CA LEU A 327 -11.05 12.13 -26.02
C LEU A 327 -10.21 12.41 -27.27
N PRO A 328 -9.45 13.53 -27.39
CA PRO A 328 -8.53 13.73 -28.50
C PRO A 328 -7.42 12.67 -28.55
N VAL A 329 -6.88 12.26 -27.40
CA VAL A 329 -5.87 11.19 -27.32
C VAL A 329 -6.44 9.86 -27.79
N VAL A 330 -7.63 9.49 -27.32
CA VAL A 330 -8.34 8.28 -27.75
C VAL A 330 -8.64 8.32 -29.26
N ALA A 331 -9.14 9.45 -29.77
CA ALA A 331 -9.41 9.62 -31.20
C ALA A 331 -8.14 9.48 -32.05
N TRP A 332 -7.02 10.05 -31.58
CA TRP A 332 -5.73 9.92 -32.25
C TRP A 332 -5.20 8.48 -32.23
N LEU A 333 -5.32 7.76 -31.11
CA LEU A 333 -4.92 6.35 -31.00
C LEU A 333 -5.76 5.44 -31.91
N ILE A 334 -7.07 5.68 -31.98
CA ILE A 334 -7.99 4.95 -32.86
C ILE A 334 -7.67 5.25 -34.32
N SER A 335 -7.49 6.52 -34.69
CA SER A 335 -7.11 6.94 -36.04
C SER A 335 -5.78 6.34 -36.46
N SER A 336 -4.79 6.34 -35.57
CA SER A 336 -3.47 5.72 -35.79
C SER A 336 -3.57 4.20 -35.96
N SER A 337 -4.50 3.53 -35.27
CA SER A 337 -4.76 2.10 -35.45
C SER A 337 -5.42 1.80 -36.79
N ILE A 338 -6.27 2.69 -37.30
CA ILE A 338 -6.94 2.53 -38.60
C ILE A 338 -5.97 2.79 -39.75
N SER A 339 -5.12 3.81 -39.64
CA SER A 339 -4.10 4.13 -40.66
C SER A 339 -3.00 3.08 -40.80
N LEU A 340 -2.86 2.19 -39.80
CA LEU A 340 -2.01 0.99 -39.86
C LEU A 340 -2.69 -0.23 -40.54
N GLY A 341 -3.91 -0.08 -41.07
CA GLY A 341 -4.53 -1.07 -41.98
C GLY A 341 -5.36 -2.18 -41.34
N HIS A 342 -5.88 -1.99 -40.12
CA HIS A 342 -6.61 -3.04 -39.38
C HIS A 342 -8.13 -3.08 -39.69
N THR A 343 -8.72 -4.28 -39.73
CA THR A 343 -10.18 -4.49 -39.99
C THR A 343 -10.95 -5.04 -38.78
N THR A 344 -12.23 -4.71 -38.68
CA THR A 344 -13.15 -4.98 -37.54
C THR A 344 -13.35 -6.45 -37.15
N PRO A 345 -13.33 -7.45 -38.06
CA PRO A 345 -13.57 -8.85 -37.68
C PRO A 345 -12.41 -9.53 -36.92
N GLN A 346 -11.20 -8.95 -36.90
CA GLN A 346 -10.05 -9.48 -36.16
C GLN A 346 -10.10 -9.17 -34.65
N ILE A 347 -11.08 -8.35 -34.23
CA ILE A 347 -11.23 -7.79 -32.88
C ILE A 347 -11.71 -8.82 -31.84
N TRP A 348 -12.44 -9.88 -32.24
CA TRP A 348 -13.07 -10.79 -31.27
C TRP A 348 -12.18 -11.95 -30.79
N ASN A 349 -11.18 -12.36 -31.56
CA ASN A 349 -10.27 -13.44 -31.16
C ASN A 349 -9.16 -13.00 -30.17
N LEU A 350 -9.17 -11.71 -29.77
CA LEU A 350 -8.10 -11.03 -29.03
C LEU A 350 -8.15 -11.19 -27.50
N VAL A 351 -9.18 -11.84 -26.95
CA VAL A 351 -9.32 -12.01 -25.49
C VAL A 351 -8.29 -13.00 -24.90
N LYS A 352 -7.53 -13.77 -25.73
CA LYS A 352 -6.77 -14.91 -25.21
C LYS A 352 -5.26 -14.76 -24.92
N LEU A 353 -4.51 -13.73 -25.31
CA LEU A 353 -3.07 -13.69 -24.95
C LEU A 353 -2.38 -12.31 -25.16
N ILE A 354 -2.64 -11.36 -24.26
CA ILE A 354 -1.82 -10.21 -23.83
C ILE A 354 -0.60 -9.77 -24.71
N SER A 355 -0.92 -9.31 -25.93
CA SER A 355 -0.40 -8.12 -26.67
C SER A 355 0.90 -8.18 -27.50
N THR A 356 0.77 -7.94 -28.82
CA THR A 356 1.84 -7.53 -29.76
C THR A 356 1.86 -5.99 -29.97
N PRO A 357 2.95 -5.38 -30.48
CA PRO A 357 3.06 -3.92 -30.67
C PRO A 357 1.98 -3.28 -31.56
N THR A 358 1.31 -4.07 -32.40
CA THR A 358 0.30 -3.63 -33.36
C THR A 358 -1.08 -3.38 -32.72
N THR A 359 -1.38 -3.96 -31.55
CA THR A 359 -2.70 -3.84 -30.89
C THR A 359 -2.70 -2.93 -29.66
N ALA A 360 -1.53 -2.47 -29.23
CA ALA A 360 -1.38 -1.64 -28.03
C ALA A 360 -2.13 -0.29 -28.10
N PRO A 361 -2.14 0.45 -29.22
CA PRO A 361 -2.88 1.72 -29.30
C PRO A 361 -4.40 1.55 -29.16
N ALA A 362 -4.97 0.51 -29.76
CA ALA A 362 -6.41 0.24 -29.70
C ALA A 362 -6.84 -0.24 -28.30
N LEU A 363 -6.04 -1.10 -27.66
CA LEU A 363 -6.31 -1.56 -26.30
C LEU A 363 -6.15 -0.42 -25.29
N LEU A 364 -5.10 0.40 -25.42
CA LEU A 364 -4.92 1.61 -24.62
C LEU A 364 -6.08 2.59 -24.83
N GLY A 365 -6.48 2.83 -26.08
CA GLY A 365 -7.64 3.66 -26.42
C GLY A 365 -8.94 3.16 -25.79
N GLY A 366 -9.19 1.85 -25.83
CA GLY A 366 -10.37 1.23 -25.20
C GLY A 366 -10.36 1.30 -23.67
N VAL A 367 -9.20 1.07 -23.04
CA VAL A 367 -9.03 1.23 -21.59
C VAL A 367 -9.23 2.69 -21.16
N LEU A 368 -8.63 3.63 -21.89
CA LEU A 368 -8.79 5.06 -21.64
C LEU A 368 -10.24 5.52 -21.84
N LEU A 369 -10.92 5.03 -22.88
CA LEU A 369 -12.34 5.31 -23.10
C LEU A 369 -13.20 4.75 -21.94
N GLY A 370 -12.92 3.51 -21.51
CA GLY A 370 -13.58 2.91 -20.34
C GLY A 370 -13.38 3.73 -19.06
N TYR A 371 -12.18 4.27 -18.86
CA TYR A 371 -11.87 5.18 -17.75
C TYR A 371 -12.66 6.50 -17.86
N VAL A 372 -12.71 7.13 -19.03
CA VAL A 372 -13.51 8.35 -19.24
C VAL A 372 -14.99 8.09 -18.98
N MET A 373 -15.53 6.96 -19.46
CA MET A 373 -16.91 6.54 -19.20
C MET A 373 -17.17 6.34 -17.71
N TYR A 374 -16.22 5.71 -17.00
CA TYR A 374 -16.29 5.52 -15.56
C TYR A 374 -16.37 6.85 -14.81
N ASP A 375 -15.46 7.78 -15.06
CA ASP A 375 -15.39 9.06 -14.34
C ASP A 375 -16.62 9.94 -14.61
N VAL A 376 -17.05 10.04 -15.88
CA VAL A 376 -18.24 10.81 -16.26
C VAL A 376 -19.49 10.21 -15.62
N THR A 377 -19.62 8.89 -15.64
CA THR A 377 -20.74 8.21 -14.98
C THR A 377 -20.71 8.50 -13.49
N HIS A 378 -19.56 8.32 -12.83
CA HIS A 378 -19.41 8.58 -11.39
C HIS A 378 -19.86 9.99 -11.00
N TYR A 379 -19.41 11.00 -11.74
CA TYR A 379 -19.80 12.39 -11.54
C TYR A 379 -21.31 12.60 -11.72
N TYR A 380 -21.88 12.05 -12.79
CA TYR A 380 -23.30 12.15 -13.10
C TYR A 380 -24.19 11.48 -12.04
N LEU A 381 -23.76 10.36 -11.45
CA LEU A 381 -24.53 9.69 -10.39
C LEU A 381 -24.60 10.53 -9.11
N HIS A 382 -23.57 11.34 -8.80
CA HIS A 382 -23.60 12.24 -7.64
C HIS A 382 -24.37 13.54 -7.90
N HIS A 383 -24.19 14.15 -9.08
CA HIS A 383 -24.64 15.53 -9.34
C HIS A 383 -25.82 15.63 -10.31
N GLY A 384 -25.97 14.66 -11.21
CA GLY A 384 -27.05 14.64 -12.20
C GLY A 384 -28.36 14.13 -11.63
N GLN A 385 -29.48 14.48 -12.26
CA GLN A 385 -30.81 13.96 -11.93
C GLN A 385 -31.30 13.04 -13.07
N PRO A 386 -30.96 11.73 -13.02
CA PRO A 386 -31.33 10.81 -14.08
C PRO A 386 -32.84 10.65 -14.19
N THR A 387 -33.36 10.79 -15.41
CA THR A 387 -34.79 10.64 -15.71
C THR A 387 -35.15 9.21 -16.13
N SER A 388 -34.19 8.46 -16.69
CA SER A 388 -34.37 7.07 -17.13
C SER A 388 -34.06 6.05 -16.04
N GLU A 389 -34.73 4.90 -16.11
CA GLU A 389 -34.73 3.87 -15.04
C GLU A 389 -33.35 3.24 -14.79
N ILE A 390 -32.56 3.00 -15.84
CA ILE A 390 -31.24 2.36 -15.70
C ILE A 390 -30.27 3.27 -14.92
N PRO A 391 -30.01 4.54 -15.32
CA PRO A 391 -29.18 5.45 -14.54
C PRO A 391 -29.71 5.76 -13.14
N LYS A 392 -31.05 5.80 -12.94
CA LYS A 392 -31.64 5.91 -11.58
C LYS A 392 -31.28 4.72 -10.70
N SER A 393 -31.36 3.50 -11.23
CA SER A 393 -31.00 2.27 -10.51
C SER A 393 -29.52 2.27 -10.13
N ILE A 394 -28.64 2.63 -11.07
CA ILE A 394 -27.20 2.75 -10.84
C ILE A 394 -26.90 3.86 -9.81
N LYS A 395 -27.61 5.00 -9.87
CA LYS A 395 -27.47 6.08 -8.87
C LYS A 395 -27.87 5.61 -7.48
N LYS A 396 -29.00 4.92 -7.35
CA LYS A 396 -29.46 4.37 -6.06
C LYS A 396 -28.48 3.33 -5.51
N TYR A 397 -27.94 2.48 -6.38
CA TYR A 397 -26.92 1.50 -6.06
C TYR A 397 -25.64 2.17 -5.52
N HIS A 398 -25.12 3.15 -6.25
CA HIS A 398 -23.89 3.87 -5.91
C HIS A 398 -24.03 4.72 -4.63
N LEU A 399 -25.13 5.44 -4.47
CA LEU A 399 -25.37 6.20 -3.24
C LEU A 399 -25.52 5.29 -2.01
N LYS A 400 -25.99 4.05 -2.18
CA LYS A 400 -26.04 3.07 -1.10
C LYS A 400 -24.65 2.63 -0.64
N HIS A 401 -23.67 2.54 -1.56
CA HIS A 401 -22.28 2.31 -1.22
C HIS A 401 -21.76 3.44 -0.30
N HIS A 402 -21.94 4.71 -0.68
CA HIS A 402 -21.47 5.85 0.12
C HIS A 402 -22.15 5.99 1.49
N PHE A 403 -23.48 5.90 1.54
CA PHE A 403 -24.26 6.29 2.71
C PHE A 403 -24.75 5.13 3.59
N ARG A 404 -24.58 3.87 3.17
CA ARG A 404 -25.10 2.72 3.95
C ARG A 404 -24.11 1.58 4.10
N VAL A 405 -23.51 1.11 3.02
CA VAL A 405 -22.70 -0.14 3.02
C VAL A 405 -21.45 0.05 2.18
N GLN A 406 -20.42 0.66 2.75
CA GLN A 406 -19.20 1.06 2.05
C GLN A 406 -18.27 -0.09 1.69
N ASN A 407 -18.40 -1.23 2.38
CA ASN A 407 -17.64 -2.45 2.09
C ASN A 407 -18.27 -3.31 0.98
N LYS A 408 -19.27 -2.79 0.26
CA LYS A 408 -20.01 -3.45 -0.82
C LYS A 408 -20.37 -2.44 -1.91
N GLY A 409 -20.66 -2.91 -3.11
CA GLY A 409 -21.13 -2.08 -4.21
C GLY A 409 -20.05 -1.22 -4.86
N PHE A 410 -18.94 -1.85 -5.25
CA PHE A 410 -17.75 -1.15 -5.76
C PHE A 410 -17.88 -0.71 -7.22
N GLY A 411 -18.75 -1.34 -7.99
CA GLY A 411 -18.97 -1.08 -9.40
C GLY A 411 -19.72 0.23 -9.66
N ILE A 412 -19.14 1.10 -10.48
CA ILE A 412 -19.72 2.43 -10.77
C ILE A 412 -20.48 2.46 -12.10
N THR A 413 -19.93 1.83 -13.14
CA THR A 413 -20.55 1.75 -14.46
C THR A 413 -21.58 0.62 -14.56
N SER A 414 -21.39 -0.44 -13.77
CA SER A 414 -22.33 -1.55 -13.63
C SER A 414 -22.05 -2.33 -12.33
N SER A 415 -23.04 -3.08 -11.85
CA SER A 415 -22.89 -4.01 -10.72
C SER A 415 -22.37 -5.40 -11.14
N LEU A 416 -21.96 -5.58 -12.41
CA LEU A 416 -21.58 -6.88 -12.97
C LEU A 416 -20.50 -7.58 -12.12
N TRP A 417 -19.43 -6.87 -11.80
CA TRP A 417 -18.32 -7.43 -11.02
C TRP A 417 -18.69 -7.64 -9.55
N ASP A 418 -19.60 -6.84 -8.99
CA ASP A 418 -20.11 -7.09 -7.65
C ASP A 418 -20.99 -8.34 -7.57
N ASN A 419 -21.70 -8.69 -8.66
CA ASN A 419 -22.38 -9.98 -8.77
C ASN A 419 -21.37 -11.13 -8.80
N VAL A 420 -20.32 -11.01 -9.63
CA VAL A 420 -19.30 -12.05 -9.83
C VAL A 420 -18.51 -12.32 -8.56
N PHE A 421 -18.12 -11.28 -7.83
CA PHE A 421 -17.29 -11.38 -6.63
C PHE A 421 -18.07 -11.37 -5.31
N GLY A 422 -19.41 -11.38 -5.37
CA GLY A 422 -20.27 -11.48 -4.18
C GLY A 422 -20.28 -10.23 -3.29
N THR A 423 -19.97 -9.06 -3.86
CA THR A 423 -19.90 -7.76 -3.17
C THR A 423 -21.15 -6.90 -3.38
N LEU A 424 -22.26 -7.47 -3.86
CA LEU A 424 -23.54 -6.78 -3.98
C LEU A 424 -24.10 -6.26 -2.64
N PRO A 425 -24.59 -5.01 -2.59
CA PRO A 425 -25.34 -4.49 -1.44
C PRO A 425 -26.67 -5.25 -1.24
N PRO A 426 -27.05 -5.64 0.00
CA PRO A 426 -28.24 -6.45 0.28
C PRO A 426 -29.55 -5.70 -0.05
N LEU A 427 -30.49 -6.32 -0.77
CA LEU A 427 -31.72 -5.66 -1.28
C LEU A 427 -32.66 -5.10 -0.19
N LYS A 428 -32.68 -5.70 1.01
CA LYS A 428 -33.37 -5.21 2.20
C LYS A 428 -32.41 -5.28 3.39
N VAL A 429 -32.33 -4.21 4.17
CA VAL A 429 -31.69 -4.26 5.48
C VAL A 429 -32.79 -4.62 6.47
N SER A 430 -32.68 -5.76 7.13
CA SER A 430 -33.40 -5.97 8.38
C SER A 430 -32.92 -4.92 9.36
N GLU A 431 -33.78 -4.01 9.78
CA GLU A 431 -33.55 -3.19 10.97
C GLU A 431 -33.22 -4.13 12.13
N LYS A 432 -31.93 -4.23 12.50
CA LYS A 432 -31.54 -4.87 13.75
C LYS A 432 -31.32 -3.78 14.79
N SER A 433 -32.41 -3.57 15.52
CA SER A 433 -32.56 -3.20 16.93
C SER A 433 -31.49 -2.33 17.60
N LYS A 434 -31.96 -1.13 17.92
CA LYS A 434 -31.73 -0.28 19.11
C LYS A 434 -30.33 0.19 19.42
#